data_AF-A0A430SAF1-F1
#
_entry.id   AF-A0A430SAF1-F1
#
_cell.length_a   1.000
_cell.length_b   1.000
_cell.length_c   1.000
_cell.angle_alpha   90.00
_cell.angle_beta   90.00
_cell.angle_gamma   90.00
#
_symmetry.space_group_name_H-M   'P 1'
#
loop_
_entity.id
_entity.type
_entity.pdbx_description
1 polymer ?
#
loop_
_entity_poly.entity_id
_entity_poly.type
_entity_poly.pdbx_seq_one_letter_code
_entity_poly.pdbx_strand_id
1 'polypeptide(L)'
;PLDAHPDHRATAYLALRALRPGVRALFWIVHGGWEWPLPKGYHPGLPLEPPPRGRGLSWRRLDLPPSAEEAKRQALLAHQSQQHLLSRFLMAFVRRNELYSPLPRHPLPESGR
;
A
#
# COMPACT_ATOMS: atom_id res chain seq x y z
N PRO A 1 -0.84 7.96 -7.16
CA PRO A 1 -0.99 9.43 -7.06
C PRO A 1 -2.10 9.91 -6.10
N LEU A 2 -2.98 9.03 -5.60
CA LEU A 2 -4.10 9.40 -4.73
C LEU A 2 -3.83 9.25 -3.21
N ASP A 3 -2.56 9.05 -2.83
CA ASP A 3 -2.17 8.86 -1.43
C ASP A 3 -2.22 10.19 -0.63
N ALA A 4 -2.42 10.12 0.70
CA ALA A 4 -2.50 11.31 1.54
C ALA A 4 -1.16 12.02 1.75
N HIS A 5 -0.02 11.33 1.62
CA HIS A 5 1.30 11.94 1.79
C HIS A 5 1.77 12.63 0.49
N PRO A 6 2.20 13.90 0.53
CA PRO A 6 2.62 14.64 -0.66
C PRO A 6 3.75 13.94 -1.43
N ASP A 7 4.76 13.42 -0.74
CA ASP A 7 5.87 12.73 -1.40
C ASP A 7 5.43 11.45 -2.11
N HIS A 8 4.46 10.71 -1.54
CA HIS A 8 3.89 9.53 -2.20
C HIS A 8 3.14 9.92 -3.48
N ARG A 9 2.41 11.04 -3.45
CA ARG A 9 1.73 11.57 -4.65
C ARG A 9 2.73 12.01 -5.71
N ALA A 10 3.73 12.80 -5.32
CA ALA A 10 4.74 13.32 -6.23
C ALA A 10 5.56 12.19 -6.87
N THR A 11 6.01 11.22 -6.07
CA THR A 11 6.73 10.03 -6.54
C THR A 11 5.91 9.24 -7.54
N ALA A 12 4.63 8.98 -7.23
CA ALA A 12 3.75 8.28 -8.14
C ALA A 12 3.49 9.05 -9.45
N TYR A 13 3.36 10.38 -9.38
CA TYR A 13 3.21 11.21 -10.58
C TYR A 13 4.45 11.16 -11.46
N LEU A 14 5.63 11.31 -10.87
CA LEU A 14 6.90 11.23 -11.59
C LEU A 14 7.11 9.85 -12.21
N ALA A 15 6.86 8.78 -11.44
CA ALA A 15 6.95 7.41 -11.94
C ALA A 15 6.03 7.19 -13.14
N LEU A 16 4.76 7.61 -13.06
CA LEU A 16 3.81 7.51 -14.16
C LEU A 16 4.26 8.24 -15.43
N ARG A 17 4.91 9.41 -15.30
CA ARG A 17 5.47 10.16 -16.42
C ARG A 17 6.69 9.48 -17.05
N ALA A 18 7.46 8.75 -16.25
CA ALA A 18 8.66 8.04 -16.70
C ALA A 18 8.37 6.63 -17.24
N LEU A 19 7.14 6.12 -17.10
CA LEU A 19 6.77 4.79 -17.60
C LEU A 19 6.82 4.72 -19.13
N ARG A 20 7.50 3.70 -19.64
CA ARG A 20 7.48 3.39 -21.07
C ARG A 20 6.15 2.73 -21.46
N PRO A 21 5.69 2.89 -22.71
CA PRO A 21 4.54 2.15 -23.21
C PRO A 21 4.70 0.64 -23.00
N GLY A 22 3.59 -0.04 -22.65
CA GLY A 22 3.57 -1.48 -22.41
C GLY A 22 4.06 -1.93 -21.02
N VAL A 23 4.62 -1.04 -20.20
CA VAL A 23 5.02 -1.38 -18.83
C VAL A 23 3.79 -1.48 -17.93
N ARG A 24 3.68 -2.59 -17.20
CA ARG A 24 2.66 -2.77 -16.16
C ARG A 24 3.08 -2.04 -14.89
N ALA A 25 2.18 -1.25 -14.32
CA ALA A 25 2.37 -0.63 -13.01
C ALA A 25 1.32 -1.13 -12.02
N LEU A 26 1.77 -1.41 -10.80
CA LEU A 26 0.95 -1.81 -9.66
C LEU A 26 1.09 -0.75 -8.57
N PHE A 27 -0.02 -0.40 -7.93
CA PHE A 27 -0.08 0.66 -6.93
C PHE A 27 -0.47 0.07 -5.58
N TRP A 28 0.33 0.38 -4.56
CA TRP A 28 0.00 0.18 -3.17
C TRP A 28 -0.46 1.49 -2.54
N ILE A 29 -1.20 1.38 -1.45
CA ILE A 29 -1.61 2.51 -0.62
C ILE A 29 -1.02 2.36 0.77
N VAL A 30 -0.49 3.44 1.31
CA VAL A 30 0.01 3.48 2.69
C VAL A 30 -0.97 4.26 3.56
N HIS A 31 -1.49 5.38 3.05
CA HIS A 31 -2.41 6.24 3.79
C HIS A 31 -3.86 6.02 3.34
N GLY A 32 -4.44 4.91 3.81
CA GLY A 32 -5.75 4.38 3.39
C GLY A 32 -7.00 5.05 3.97
N GLY A 33 -6.88 6.12 4.74
CA GLY A 33 -7.99 6.74 5.47
C GLY A 33 -7.75 6.69 6.97
N TRP A 34 -8.73 7.20 7.75
CA TRP A 34 -8.59 7.29 9.20
C TRP A 34 -8.20 5.94 9.81
N GLU A 35 -7.07 5.92 10.49
CA GLU A 35 -6.49 4.77 11.19
C GLU A 35 -6.23 3.48 10.38
N TRP A 36 -6.50 3.43 9.08
CA TRP A 36 -6.20 2.24 8.29
C TRP A 36 -4.68 1.95 8.23
N PRO A 37 -4.23 0.69 8.25
CA PRO A 37 -5.00 -0.52 8.54
C PRO A 37 -5.23 -0.71 10.05
N LEU A 38 -6.35 -1.34 10.41
CA LEU A 38 -6.72 -1.72 11.77
C LEU A 38 -6.86 -3.25 11.89
N PRO A 39 -6.59 -3.83 13.08
CA PRO A 39 -6.00 -3.21 14.27
C PRO A 39 -4.53 -2.82 14.04
N LYS A 40 -4.06 -1.76 14.74
CA LYS A 40 -2.64 -1.37 14.70
C LYS A 40 -1.76 -2.41 15.40
N GLY A 41 -0.52 -2.55 14.93
CA GLY A 41 0.45 -3.50 15.47
C GLY A 41 0.52 -4.82 14.72
N TYR A 42 1.34 -5.73 15.24
CA TYR A 42 1.67 -7.00 14.61
C TYR A 42 0.55 -8.03 14.80
N HIS A 43 -0.21 -8.29 13.73
CA HIS A 43 -1.30 -9.26 13.70
C HIS A 43 -1.27 -10.07 12.37
N PRO A 44 -0.26 -10.94 12.18
CA PRO A 44 0.02 -11.59 10.89
C PRO A 44 -1.14 -12.45 10.38
N GLY A 45 -1.90 -13.09 11.28
CA GLY A 45 -3.05 -13.92 10.92
C GLY A 45 -4.26 -13.18 10.34
N LEU A 46 -4.29 -11.84 10.42
CA LEU A 46 -5.37 -11.04 9.86
C LEU A 46 -5.13 -10.73 8.37
N PRO A 47 -6.19 -10.58 7.56
CA PRO A 47 -6.07 -10.03 6.23
C PRO A 47 -5.87 -8.51 6.25
N LEU A 48 -5.28 -8.01 5.17
CA LEU A 48 -5.38 -6.59 4.83
C LEU A 48 -6.68 -6.39 4.03
N GLU A 49 -7.54 -5.50 4.49
CA GLU A 49 -8.81 -5.15 3.86
C GLU A 49 -8.70 -3.85 3.04
N PRO A 50 -9.49 -3.70 1.95
CA PRO A 50 -9.45 -2.49 1.12
C PRO A 50 -9.60 -1.20 1.95
N PRO A 51 -8.74 -0.21 1.71
CA PRO A 51 -8.78 1.05 2.47
C PRO A 51 -10.02 1.90 2.12
N PRO A 52 -10.59 2.62 3.09
CA PRO A 52 -11.66 3.59 2.84
C PRO A 52 -11.35 4.62 1.73
N ARG A 53 -10.13 5.19 1.70
CA ARG A 53 -9.69 6.15 0.67
C ARG A 53 -9.54 5.53 -0.73
N GLY A 54 -9.52 4.21 -0.84
CA GLY A 54 -9.40 3.49 -2.10
C GLY A 54 -10.71 2.87 -2.58
N ARG A 55 -11.86 3.31 -2.05
CA ARG A 55 -13.17 2.81 -2.49
C ARG A 55 -13.34 3.08 -4.00
N GLY A 56 -13.75 2.04 -4.74
CA GLY A 56 -13.92 2.11 -6.20
C GLY A 56 -12.67 1.79 -7.03
N LEU A 57 -11.50 1.60 -6.40
CA LEU A 57 -10.33 1.08 -7.11
C LEU A 57 -10.46 -0.43 -7.37
N SER A 58 -9.86 -0.89 -8.46
CA SER A 58 -9.82 -2.31 -8.83
C SER A 58 -8.82 -3.09 -7.98
N TRP A 59 -9.11 -3.24 -6.69
CA TRP A 59 -8.25 -3.94 -5.75
C TRP A 59 -8.02 -5.40 -6.17
N ARG A 60 -6.75 -5.78 -6.16
CA ARG A 60 -6.27 -7.16 -6.30
C ARG A 60 -5.62 -7.58 -5.00
N ARG A 61 -5.93 -8.80 -4.58
CA ARG A 61 -5.38 -9.45 -3.41
C ARG A 61 -4.27 -10.39 -3.86
N LEU A 62 -3.15 -10.37 -3.14
CA LEU A 62 -2.09 -11.37 -3.23
C LEU A 62 -1.93 -12.00 -1.86
N ASP A 63 -2.35 -13.26 -1.72
CA ASP A 63 -2.09 -14.01 -0.49
C ASP A 63 -0.59 -14.31 -0.37
N LEU A 64 -0.07 -14.14 0.85
CA LEU A 64 1.33 -14.37 1.17
C LEU A 64 1.47 -15.72 1.88
N PRO A 65 2.46 -16.55 1.50
CA PRO A 65 2.83 -17.68 2.35
C PRO A 65 3.49 -17.17 3.64
N PRO A 66 3.49 -17.95 4.73
CA PRO A 66 4.07 -17.54 6.01
C PRO A 66 5.53 -17.08 5.92
N SER A 67 6.32 -17.67 5.02
CA SER A 67 7.71 -17.27 4.78
C SER A 67 7.85 -15.85 4.20
N ALA A 68 6.92 -15.43 3.34
CA ALA A 68 6.90 -14.08 2.77
C ALA A 68 6.42 -13.04 3.81
N GLU A 69 5.45 -13.41 4.66
CA GLU A 69 5.04 -12.56 5.78
C GLU A 69 6.19 -12.30 6.74
N GLU A 70 6.95 -13.35 7.11
CA GLU A 70 8.11 -13.21 7.99
C GLU A 70 9.23 -12.40 7.32
N ALA A 71 9.51 -12.64 6.04
CA ALA A 71 10.47 -11.83 5.29
C ALA A 71 10.08 -10.35 5.27
N LYS A 72 8.78 -10.04 5.08
CA LYS A 72 8.25 -8.66 5.18
C LYS A 72 8.43 -8.09 6.58
N ARG A 73 8.16 -8.89 7.63
CA ARG A 73 8.35 -8.48 9.03
C ARG A 73 9.79 -8.09 9.30
N GLN A 74 10.75 -8.93 8.90
CA GLN A 74 12.18 -8.67 9.08
C GLN A 74 12.64 -7.44 8.31
N ALA A 75 12.17 -7.28 7.06
CA ALA A 75 12.46 -6.08 6.28
C ALA A 75 11.98 -4.80 6.99
N LEU A 76 10.76 -4.80 7.55
CA LEU A 76 10.25 -3.66 8.30
C LEU A 76 11.02 -3.40 9.61
N LEU A 77 11.43 -4.47 10.33
CA LEU A 77 12.22 -4.35 11.55
C LEU A 77 13.61 -3.74 11.31
N ALA A 78 14.17 -3.90 10.11
CA ALA A 78 15.46 -3.33 9.76
C ALA A 78 15.45 -1.79 9.69
N HIS A 79 14.28 -1.15 9.53
CA HIS A 79 14.14 0.31 9.51
C HIS A 79 14.08 0.91 10.93
N GLN A 80 15.15 0.73 11.72
CA GLN A 80 15.20 1.04 13.16
C GLN A 80 14.68 2.44 13.52
N SER A 81 15.13 3.49 12.81
CA SER A 81 14.69 4.87 13.08
C SER A 81 13.17 5.06 12.94
N GLN A 82 12.56 4.37 11.97
CA GLN A 82 11.11 4.42 11.76
C GLN A 82 10.38 3.53 12.76
N GLN A 83 10.95 2.40 13.14
CA GLN A 83 10.38 1.53 14.17
C GLN A 83 10.26 2.24 15.52
N HIS A 84 11.20 3.12 15.88
CA HIS A 84 11.14 3.88 17.13
C HIS A 84 9.92 4.80 17.22
N LEU A 85 9.44 5.32 16.09
CA LEU A 85 8.34 6.30 16.04
C LEU A 85 7.03 5.69 15.55
N LEU A 86 7.10 4.72 14.65
CA LEU A 86 5.99 4.25 13.82
C LEU A 86 5.77 2.73 13.90
N SER A 87 6.43 2.01 14.81
CA SER A 87 6.35 0.53 14.85
C SER A 87 4.92 -0.02 14.81
N ARG A 88 3.99 0.53 15.61
CA ARG A 88 2.58 0.10 15.59
C ARG A 88 1.91 0.30 14.22
N PHE A 89 2.26 1.37 13.51
CA PHE A 89 1.73 1.65 12.17
C PHE A 89 2.37 0.72 11.14
N LEU A 90 3.70 0.60 11.11
CA LEU A 90 4.44 -0.22 10.16
C LEU A 90 4.09 -1.71 10.30
N MET A 91 4.05 -2.22 11.54
CA MET A 91 3.70 -3.63 11.80
C MET A 91 2.24 -3.97 11.45
N ALA A 92 1.35 -2.97 11.37
CA ALA A 92 -0.03 -3.19 10.95
C ALA A 92 -0.16 -3.64 9.48
N PHE A 93 0.88 -3.48 8.69
CA PHE A 93 0.95 -3.98 7.32
C PHE A 93 1.47 -5.41 7.21
N VAL A 94 1.98 -6.01 8.28
CA VAL A 94 2.33 -7.44 8.28
C VAL A 94 1.03 -8.23 8.48
N ARG A 95 0.57 -8.84 7.39
CA ARG A 95 -0.73 -9.50 7.20
C ARG A 95 -0.56 -10.64 6.22
N ARG A 96 -1.52 -11.57 6.20
CA ARG A 96 -1.57 -12.70 5.27
C ARG A 96 -1.72 -12.36 3.79
N ASN A 97 -1.89 -11.08 3.45
CA ASN A 97 -2.00 -10.64 2.06
C ASN A 97 -1.50 -9.21 1.84
N GLU A 98 -1.15 -8.93 0.59
CA GLU A 98 -1.05 -7.58 0.05
C GLU A 98 -2.34 -7.18 -0.68
N LEU A 99 -2.54 -5.86 -0.77
CA LEU A 99 -3.52 -5.26 -1.65
C LEU A 99 -2.84 -4.28 -2.59
N TYR A 100 -3.11 -4.42 -3.88
CA TYR A 100 -2.63 -3.49 -4.89
C TYR A 100 -3.72 -3.21 -5.93
N SER A 101 -3.63 -2.08 -6.61
CA SER A 101 -4.46 -1.75 -7.77
C SER A 101 -3.57 -1.67 -9.00
N PRO A 102 -3.90 -2.34 -10.12
CA PRO A 102 -3.17 -2.14 -11.36
C PRO A 102 -3.45 -0.74 -11.93
N LEU A 103 -2.53 -0.24 -12.77
CA LEU A 103 -2.82 0.89 -13.64
C LEU A 103 -4.09 0.57 -14.46
N PRO A 104 -5.12 1.42 -14.43
CA PRO A 104 -6.30 1.15 -15.24
C PRO A 104 -5.92 1.25 -16.72
N ARG A 105 -6.51 0.37 -17.53
CA ARG A 105 -6.30 0.34 -18.99
C ARG A 105 -6.94 1.54 -19.70
N HIS A 106 -7.77 2.29 -18.98
CA HIS A 106 -8.41 3.53 -19.41
C HIS A 106 -8.00 4.67 -18.46
N PRO A 107 -8.05 5.95 -18.90
CA PRO A 107 -7.69 7.08 -18.05
C PRO A 107 -8.44 7.03 -16.71
N LEU A 108 -7.75 7.35 -15.63
CA LEU A 108 -8.42 7.57 -14.34
C LEU A 108 -9.48 8.66 -14.55
N PRO A 109 -10.73 8.48 -14.09
CA PRO A 109 -11.71 9.56 -14.13
C PRO A 109 -11.09 10.76 -13.42
N GLU A 110 -11.17 11.94 -14.04
CA GLU A 110 -10.69 13.17 -13.42
C GLU A 110 -11.34 13.27 -12.04
N SER A 111 -10.53 13.51 -11.01
CA SER A 111 -11.05 13.80 -9.69
C SER A 111 -11.96 15.03 -9.83
N GLY A 112 -13.27 14.83 -9.65
CA GLY A 112 -14.24 15.90 -9.63
C GLY A 112 -13.76 17.02 -8.73
N ARG A 113 -13.80 18.24 -9.27
CA ARG A 113 -13.51 19.48 -8.55
C ARG A 113 -14.42 19.64 -7.33
#